data_AF-A0A6C0CX92-F1
#
_entry.id   AF-A0A6C0CX92-F1
#
_cell.length_a   1.000
_cell.length_b   1.000
_cell.length_c   1.000
_cell.angle_alpha   90.00
_cell.angle_beta   90.00
_cell.angle_gamma   90.00
#
_symmetry.space_group_name_H-M   'P 1'
#
loop_
_entity.id
_entity.type
_entity.pdbx_description
1 polymer ?
#
loop_
_entity_poly.entity_id
_entity_poly.type
_entity_poly.pdbx_seq_one_letter_code
_entity_poly.pdbx_strand_id
1 'polypeptide(L)'
;MYKINDDTNKYILGLAIIIINIGSRFILDELTPKQKKFINRPAIRRLTIFCIFYMTTRDCVASIILTITFILITMNIYNEEVQSEKKDEHDKILNEIQIVLSKYSK
;
A
#
# COMPACT_ATOMS: atom_id res chain seq x y z
N MET A 1 1.91 2.00 41.52
CA MET A 1 1.43 0.95 40.60
C MET A 1 0.08 1.40 40.05
N TYR A 2 0.08 2.07 38.90
CA TYR A 2 -1.13 2.66 38.33
C TYR A 2 -1.94 1.55 37.65
N LYS A 3 -3.04 1.12 38.25
CA LYS A 3 -4.05 0.29 37.58
C LYS A 3 -4.76 1.17 36.56
N ILE A 4 -4.51 0.95 35.28
CA ILE A 4 -5.39 1.46 34.22
C ILE A 4 -6.64 0.56 34.28
N ASN A 5 -7.78 1.14 34.69
CA ASN A 5 -9.07 0.47 34.64
C ASN A 5 -9.45 0.23 33.18
N ASP A 6 -9.28 -1.00 32.72
CA ASP A 6 -9.65 -1.43 31.38
C ASP A 6 -11.11 -1.94 31.36
N ASP A 7 -12.02 -1.09 31.85
CA ASP A 7 -13.47 -1.34 31.83
C ASP A 7 -14.11 -0.83 30.52
N THR A 8 -13.32 -0.74 29.45
CA THR A 8 -13.88 -0.51 28.13
C THR A 8 -14.65 -1.77 27.74
N ASN A 9 -15.97 -1.69 27.74
CA ASN A 9 -16.85 -2.82 27.45
C ASN A 9 -16.35 -3.53 26.16
N LYS A 10 -15.97 -4.80 26.27
CA LYS A 10 -15.37 -5.59 25.18
C LYS A 10 -16.21 -5.57 23.90
N TYR A 11 -17.52 -5.42 24.06
CA TYR A 11 -18.46 -5.25 22.95
C TYR A 11 -18.33 -3.89 22.26
N ILE A 12 -18.11 -2.81 23.00
CA ILE A 12 -17.83 -1.47 22.44
C ILE A 12 -16.50 -1.49 21.70
N LEU A 13 -15.48 -2.18 22.22
CA LEU A 13 -14.21 -2.35 21.52
C LEU A 13 -14.39 -3.14 20.21
N GLY A 14 -15.13 -4.25 20.23
CA GLY A 14 -15.46 -5.02 19.04
C GLY A 14 -16.26 -4.22 18.01
N LEU A 15 -17.25 -3.45 18.46
CA LEU A 15 -18.03 -2.56 17.60
C LEU A 15 -17.16 -1.45 17.00
N ALA A 16 -16.25 -0.86 17.78
CA ALA A 16 -15.31 0.14 17.29
C ALA A 16 -14.38 -0.42 16.21
N ILE A 17 -13.90 -1.66 16.34
CA ILE A 17 -13.08 -2.33 15.32
C ILE A 17 -13.87 -2.55 14.02
N ILE A 18 -15.16 -2.88 14.11
CA ILE A 18 -16.04 -3.01 12.93
C ILE A 18 -16.27 -1.65 12.27
N ILE A 19 -16.58 -0.62 13.06
CA ILE A 19 -16.78 0.76 12.57
C ILE A 19 -15.50 1.30 11.93
N ILE A 20 -14.33 1.04 12.50
CA ILE A 20 -13.03 1.45 11.92
C ILE A 20 -12.76 0.72 10.60
N ASN A 21 -13.04 -0.58 10.53
CA ASN A 21 -12.87 -1.34 9.29
C ASN A 21 -13.72 -0.76 8.15
N ILE A 22 -14.98 -0.45 8.41
CA ILE A 22 -15.89 0.16 7.43
C ILE A 22 -15.48 1.61 7.15
N GLY A 23 -15.23 2.38 8.20
CA GLY A 23 -14.87 3.79 8.16
C GLY A 23 -13.54 4.06 7.44
N SER A 24 -12.61 3.10 7.44
CA SER A 24 -11.33 3.24 6.73
C SER A 24 -11.51 3.55 5.24
N ARG A 25 -12.53 2.95 4.59
CA ARG A 25 -12.85 3.18 3.19
C ARG A 25 -13.55 4.53 2.97
N PHE A 26 -14.44 4.92 3.87
CA PHE A 26 -15.15 6.21 3.80
C PHE A 26 -14.23 7.41 4.02
N ILE A 27 -13.31 7.34 4.99
CA ILE A 27 -12.31 8.39 5.24
C ILE A 27 -11.42 8.59 4.01
N LEU A 28 -11.09 7.49 3.31
CA LEU A 28 -10.35 7.57 2.07
C LEU A 28 -11.13 8.29 0.96
N ASP A 29 -12.44 8.05 0.86
CA ASP A 29 -13.28 8.66 -0.16
C ASP A 29 -13.57 10.14 0.08
N GLU A 30 -13.70 10.55 1.36
CA GLU A 30 -13.99 11.92 1.79
C GLU A 30 -12.80 12.89 1.66
N LEU A 31 -11.58 12.36 1.50
CA LEU A 31 -10.39 13.19 1.22
C LEU A 31 -10.54 13.93 -0.10
N THR A 32 -10.31 15.24 -0.06
CA THR A 32 -10.27 16.06 -1.27
C THR A 32 -9.16 15.59 -2.23
N PRO A 33 -9.27 15.85 -3.55
CA PRO A 33 -8.27 15.43 -4.53
C PRO A 33 -6.84 15.91 -4.18
N LYS A 34 -6.73 17.10 -3.57
CA LYS A 34 -5.46 17.66 -3.10
C LYS A 34 -4.87 16.87 -1.93
N GLN A 35 -5.70 16.45 -0.98
CA GLN A 35 -5.26 15.64 0.17
C GLN A 35 -4.90 14.22 -0.27
N LYS A 36 -5.68 13.59 -1.15
CA LYS A 36 -5.32 12.30 -1.77
C LYS A 36 -3.96 12.39 -2.44
N LYS A 37 -3.73 13.41 -3.28
CA LYS A 37 -2.44 13.64 -3.93
C LYS A 37 -1.30 13.91 -2.94
N PHE A 38 -1.57 14.53 -1.80
CA PHE A 38 -0.58 14.77 -0.76
C PHE A 38 -0.16 13.47 -0.06
N ILE A 39 -1.13 12.65 0.36
CA ILE A 39 -0.88 11.37 1.03
C ILE A 39 -0.22 10.37 0.09
N ASN A 40 -0.59 10.37 -1.19
CA ASN A 40 0.01 9.48 -2.19
C ASN A 40 1.43 9.89 -2.61
N ARG A 41 2.00 10.98 -2.05
CA ARG A 41 3.40 11.33 -2.32
C ARG A 41 4.31 10.26 -1.73
N PRO A 42 5.35 9.81 -2.46
CA PRO A 42 6.25 8.77 -1.98
C PRO A 42 6.95 9.14 -0.66
N ALA A 43 7.23 10.43 -0.44
CA ALA A 43 7.79 10.92 0.81
C ALA A 43 6.83 10.74 2.01
N ILE A 44 5.56 11.10 1.84
CA ILE A 44 4.53 10.93 2.88
C ILE A 44 4.28 9.45 3.14
N ARG A 45 4.20 8.62 2.09
CA ARG A 45 4.04 7.17 2.24
C ARG A 45 5.17 6.55 3.06
N ARG A 46 6.43 6.92 2.78
CA ARG A 46 7.61 6.46 3.55
C ARG A 46 7.56 6.93 5.00
N LEU A 47 7.15 8.19 5.24
CA LEU A 47 6.97 8.72 6.59
C LEU A 47 5.87 7.99 7.36
N THR A 48 4.75 7.66 6.70
CA THR A 48 3.65 6.89 7.31
C THR A 48 4.12 5.51 7.74
N ILE A 49 4.85 4.80 6.90
CA ILE A 49 5.42 3.47 7.23
C ILE A 49 6.36 3.58 8.43
N PHE A 50 7.23 4.59 8.44
CA PHE A 50 8.09 4.87 9.58
C PHE A 50 7.30 5.11 10.87
N CYS A 51 6.24 5.94 10.81
CA CYS A 51 5.38 6.21 11.96
C CYS A 51 4.69 4.95 12.48
N ILE A 52 4.22 4.07 11.59
CA ILE A 52 3.61 2.78 11.97
C ILE A 52 4.63 1.92 12.71
N PHE A 53 5.83 1.75 12.16
CA PHE A 53 6.87 0.95 12.81
C PHE A 53 7.36 1.55 14.12
N TYR A 54 7.48 2.88 14.19
CA TYR A 54 7.84 3.57 15.43
C TYR A 54 6.74 3.41 16.50
N MET A 55 5.46 3.49 16.11
CA MET A 55 4.35 3.26 17.03
C MET A 55 4.36 1.84 17.62
N THR A 56 4.71 0.84 16.79
CA THR A 56 4.79 -0.57 17.20
C THR A 56 6.02 -0.86 18.05
N THR A 57 7.19 -0.40 17.62
CA THR A 57 8.48 -0.75 18.26
C THR A 57 8.84 0.17 19.44
N ARG A 58 8.32 1.40 19.44
CA ARG A 58 8.69 2.48 20.39
C ARG A 58 10.18 2.79 20.43
N ASP A 59 10.96 2.36 19.44
CA ASP A 59 12.38 2.58 19.29
C ASP A 59 12.67 3.22 17.93
N CYS A 60 13.35 4.36 17.95
CA CYS A 60 13.68 5.14 16.76
C CYS A 60 14.69 4.44 15.84
N VAL A 61 15.68 3.72 16.40
CA VAL A 61 16.70 3.05 15.58
C VAL A 61 16.09 1.81 14.91
N ALA A 62 15.34 1.02 15.68
CA ALA A 62 14.66 -0.16 15.16
C ALA A 62 13.66 0.20 14.04
N SER A 63 12.88 1.28 14.21
CA SER A 63 11.88 1.69 13.21
C SER A 63 12.52 2.21 11.90
N ILE A 64 13.68 2.88 11.96
CA ILE A 64 14.44 3.28 10.77
C ILE A 64 14.91 2.05 9.99
N ILE A 65 15.53 1.08 10.68
CA ILE A 65 16.03 -0.15 10.04
C ILE A 65 14.86 -0.90 9.37
N LEU A 66 13.73 -1.04 10.07
CA LEU A 66 12.55 -1.73 9.56
C LEU A 66 11.96 -1.01 8.34
N THR A 67 11.95 0.32 8.36
CA THR A 67 11.48 1.14 7.24
C THR A 67 12.38 0.97 6.02
N ILE A 68 13.70 0.97 6.18
CA ILE A 68 14.66 0.77 5.09
C ILE A 68 14.46 -0.63 4.47
N THR A 69 14.40 -1.67 5.29
CA THR A 69 14.16 -3.04 4.84
C THR A 69 12.85 -3.16 4.07
N PHE A 70 11.77 -2.55 4.60
CA PHE A 70 10.47 -2.55 3.93
C PHE A 70 10.49 -1.85 2.57
N ILE A 71 11.18 -0.70 2.46
CA ILE A 71 11.30 0.04 1.20
C ILE A 71 12.07 -0.79 0.17
N LEU A 72 13.15 -1.48 0.56
CA LEU A 72 13.93 -2.32 -0.36
C LEU A 72 13.09 -3.48 -0.92
N ILE A 73 12.36 -4.18 -0.05
CA ILE A 73 11.46 -5.27 -0.46
C ILE A 73 10.39 -4.75 -1.41
N THR A 74 9.71 -3.66 -1.04
CA THR A 74 8.64 -3.07 -1.84
C THR A 74 9.15 -2.58 -3.19
N MET A 75 10.37 -2.04 -3.25
CA MET A 75 10.98 -1.59 -4.50
C MET A 75 11.25 -2.75 -5.45
N ASN A 76 11.73 -3.89 -4.93
CA ASN A 76 11.97 -5.07 -5.76
C ASN A 76 10.66 -5.66 -6.30
N ILE A 77 9.65 -5.82 -5.43
CA ILE A 77 8.31 -6.32 -5.82
C ILE A 77 7.68 -5.42 -6.89
N TYR A 78 7.71 -4.10 -6.67
CA TYR A 78 7.12 -3.15 -7.62
C TYR A 78 7.85 -3.17 -8.98
N ASN A 79 9.17 -3.35 -8.98
CA ASN A 79 9.93 -3.43 -10.22
C ASN A 79 9.59 -4.70 -11.01
N GLU A 80 9.38 -5.83 -10.33
CA GLU A 80 8.94 -7.08 -10.95
C GLU A 80 7.54 -6.95 -11.57
N GLU A 81 6.58 -6.36 -10.86
CA GLU A 81 5.22 -6.12 -11.38
C GLU A 81 5.23 -5.27 -12.66
N VAL A 82 5.95 -4.14 -12.64
CA VAL A 82 6.06 -3.25 -13.81
C VAL A 82 6.77 -3.94 -14.99
N GLN A 83 7.74 -4.80 -14.71
CA GLN A 83 8.42 -5.57 -15.76
C GLN A 83 7.52 -6.65 -16.35
N SER A 84 6.67 -7.31 -15.55
CA SER A 84 5.68 -8.26 -16.04
C SER A 84 4.62 -7.60 -16.92
N GLU A 85 4.07 -6.45 -16.50
CA GLU A 85 3.05 -5.74 -17.29
C GLU A 85 3.56 -5.33 -18.68
N LYS A 86 4.80 -4.82 -18.76
CA LYS A 86 5.43 -4.45 -20.03
C LYS A 86 5.66 -5.66 -20.94
N LYS A 87 6.01 -6.80 -20.35
CA LYS A 87 6.21 -8.05 -21.10
C LYS A 87 4.89 -8.53 -21.70
N ASP A 88 3.82 -8.49 -20.92
CA ASP A 88 2.47 -8.87 -21.38
C ASP A 88 1.97 -7.95 -22.50
N GLU A 89 2.24 -6.64 -22.42
CA GLU A 89 1.88 -5.68 -23.48
C GLU A 89 2.69 -5.92 -24.76
N HIS A 90 4.00 -6.16 -24.63
CA HIS A 90 4.87 -6.48 -25.76
C HIS A 90 4.43 -7.79 -26.46
N ASP A 91 4.10 -8.84 -25.69
CA ASP A 91 3.66 -10.12 -26.24
C ASP A 91 2.29 -9.99 -26.95
N LYS A 92 1.39 -9.12 -26.47
CA LYS A 92 0.14 -8.78 -27.19
C LYS A 92 0.41 -8.12 -28.53
N ILE A 93 1.31 -7.13 -28.57
CA ILE A 93 1.66 -6.42 -29.81
C ILE A 93 2.30 -7.40 -30.82
N LEU A 94 3.20 -8.27 -30.37
CA LEU A 94 3.80 -9.29 -31.24
C LEU A 94 2.76 -10.24 -31.82
N ASN A 95 1.79 -10.67 -31.01
CA ASN A 95 0.70 -11.53 -31.49
C ASN A 95 -0.17 -10.82 -32.53
N GLU A 96 -0.52 -9.54 -32.33
CA GLU A 96 -1.27 -8.77 -33.32
C GLU A 96 -0.50 -8.61 -34.64
N ILE A 97 0.79 -8.28 -34.57
CA ILE A 97 1.64 -8.17 -35.77
C ILE A 97 1.70 -9.50 -36.51
N GLN A 98 1.87 -10.63 -35.80
CA GLN A 98 1.87 -11.95 -36.42
C GLN A 98 0.53 -12.27 -37.11
N ILE A 99 -0.59 -11.93 -36.48
CA ILE A 99 -1.93 -12.12 -37.08
C ILE A 99 -2.04 -11.31 -38.38
N VAL A 100 -1.63 -10.03 -38.36
CA VAL A 100 -1.68 -9.17 -39.55
C VAL A 100 -0.77 -9.71 -40.65
N LEU A 101 0.47 -10.06 -40.34
CA LEU A 101 1.41 -10.60 -41.33
C LEU A 101 0.91 -11.93 -41.93
N SER A 102 0.28 -12.80 -41.13
CA SER A 102 -0.32 -14.04 -41.61
C SER A 102 -1.46 -13.81 -42.62
N LYS A 103 -2.18 -12.68 -42.49
CA LYS A 103 -3.27 -12.29 -43.38
C LYS A 103 -2.77 -11.79 -44.74
N TYR A 104 -1.57 -11.22 -44.81
CA TYR A 104 -0.95 -10.72 -46.04
C TYR A 104 -0.05 -11.74 -46.76
N SER A 105 0.35 -12.82 -46.07
CA SER A 105 1.16 -13.91 -46.64
C SER A 105 0.33 -14.95 -47.42
N LYS A 106 -0.97 -14.72 -47.61
CA LYS A 106 -1.92 -15.63 -48.26
C LYS A 106 -2.63 -14.91 -49.40
#